data_AF-A0A8C4Q457-F1
#
_entry.id   AF-A0A8C4Q457-F1
#
_cell.length_a   1.000
_cell.length_b   1.000
_cell.length_c   1.000
_cell.angle_alpha   90.00
_cell.angle_beta   90.00
_cell.angle_gamma   90.00
#
_symmetry.space_group_name_H-M   'P 1'
#
loop_
_entity.id
_entity.type
_entity.pdbx_description
1 polymer ?
#
loop_
_entity_poly.entity_id
_entity_poly.type
_entity_poly.pdbx_seq_one_letter_code
_entity_poly.pdbx_strand_id
1 'polypeptide(L)'
;FWAGPSRRQVWEVPLHHLTTSSLLNLKPLLLNIVCLNVQVNFVHIFRFNGRPGAYVRLFGKFRLEECHPSGCLVDLCTQLAIVLIMKQLFSNINEYALTVIDTLRMMLKSWLRSRQWGDDRSKQQLGPFMLTFEYLDMVLQFGYVTIFVASFPLAPLLAFINNLFELHLDAWKLCSNVRRPVAHRAANIGVWFNILKFIAILSVITNALVIAVSSDFIPRLYYLYLRHVECPGKGGSETPSKRCLEGYVQSSLSNFSVADFENQTKPDTTNLRPDEKPLKFCSYRAYREPPDHPDPYSTTMDYWKMMAARLVFIILFLVVGWLVPDMSMTKKRKVLDKKHRRYKKHLDAILDEMSKGKKRFRRNLGCYDKPTLIPRNTSGGRFYY
;
A
#
# COMPACT_ATOMS: atom_id res chain seq x y z
N PHE A 1 14.53 5.63 -20.34
CA PHE A 1 13.54 6.20 -21.26
C PHE A 1 13.50 7.70 -21.08
N TRP A 2 14.38 8.39 -21.78
CA TRP A 2 14.44 9.85 -21.84
C TRP A 2 13.63 10.31 -23.06
N ALA A 3 12.49 10.95 -22.82
CA ALA A 3 11.80 11.77 -23.82
C ALA A 3 11.30 13.01 -23.09
N GLY A 4 11.98 14.14 -23.32
CA GLY A 4 11.58 15.44 -22.77
C GLY A 4 10.30 15.95 -23.47
N PRO A 5 9.35 16.56 -22.75
CA PRO A 5 8.20 17.18 -23.40
C PRO A 5 8.59 18.55 -23.98
N SER A 6 8.15 18.76 -25.22
CA SER A 6 8.29 19.98 -26.00
C SER A 6 7.53 21.16 -25.39
N ARG A 7 8.06 22.36 -25.68
CA ARG A 7 7.60 23.67 -25.20
C ARG A 7 6.16 23.99 -25.63
N ARG A 8 5.16 23.61 -24.84
CA ARG A 8 3.86 24.31 -24.69
C ARG A 8 3.03 23.63 -23.60
N GLN A 9 3.30 23.94 -22.34
CA GLN A 9 2.43 23.57 -21.21
C GLN A 9 2.21 24.81 -20.37
N VAL A 10 1.27 25.63 -20.83
CA VAL A 10 0.85 26.88 -20.21
C VAL A 10 -0.53 26.61 -19.59
N TRP A 11 -0.51 26.45 -18.26
CA TRP A 11 -1.53 26.87 -17.30
C TRP A 11 -2.87 26.15 -17.11
N GLU A 12 -3.28 25.20 -17.94
CA GLU A 12 -4.49 24.40 -17.63
C GLU A 12 -4.29 22.92 -17.97
N VAL A 13 -3.72 22.17 -17.02
CA VAL A 13 -3.80 20.70 -17.09
C VAL A 13 -5.04 20.31 -16.26
N PRO A 14 -6.12 19.81 -16.89
CA PRO A 14 -7.32 19.41 -16.16
C PRO A 14 -6.96 18.31 -15.17
N LEU A 15 -7.60 18.32 -13.99
CA LEU A 15 -7.39 17.37 -12.89
C LEU A 15 -7.37 15.89 -13.37
N HIS A 16 -8.11 15.58 -14.43
CA HIS A 16 -8.11 14.28 -15.12
C HIS A 16 -6.75 13.87 -15.70
N HIS A 17 -5.97 14.79 -16.25
CA HIS A 17 -4.63 14.52 -16.78
C HIS A 17 -3.58 14.29 -15.70
N LEU A 18 -3.68 14.97 -14.54
CA LEU A 18 -2.87 14.61 -13.36
C LEU A 18 -3.22 13.21 -12.86
N THR A 19 -4.51 12.88 -12.75
CA THR A 19 -4.92 11.53 -12.29
C THR A 19 -4.47 10.42 -13.23
N THR A 20 -4.58 10.60 -14.55
CA THR A 20 -4.15 9.59 -15.53
C THR A 20 -2.64 9.43 -15.59
N SER A 21 -1.88 10.52 -15.46
CA SER A 21 -0.40 10.49 -15.42
C SER A 21 0.12 9.82 -14.14
N SER A 22 -0.46 10.14 -12.98
CA SER A 22 -0.12 9.50 -11.70
C SER A 22 -0.51 8.01 -11.68
N LEU A 23 -1.66 7.64 -12.25
CA LEU A 23 -2.06 6.22 -12.42
C LEU A 23 -1.13 5.48 -13.39
N LEU A 24 -0.68 6.13 -14.47
CA LEU A 24 0.31 5.55 -15.39
C LEU A 24 1.64 5.26 -14.67
N ASN A 25 2.07 6.14 -13.78
CA ASN A 25 3.31 5.97 -13.02
C ASN A 25 3.20 4.96 -11.87
N LEU A 26 1.98 4.63 -11.44
CA LEU A 26 1.70 3.51 -10.54
C LEU A 26 1.66 2.15 -11.26
N LYS A 27 1.63 2.11 -12.60
CA LYS A 27 1.65 0.85 -13.36
C LYS A 27 2.75 -0.12 -12.93
N PRO A 28 4.03 0.24 -12.73
CA PRO A 28 5.03 -0.73 -12.29
C PRO A 28 4.76 -1.29 -10.89
N LEU A 29 4.19 -0.51 -9.97
CA LEU A 29 3.75 -1.01 -8.67
C LEU A 29 2.57 -1.97 -8.84
N LEU A 30 1.55 -1.56 -9.59
CA LEU A 30 0.37 -2.38 -9.89
C LEU A 30 0.74 -3.65 -10.65
N LEU A 31 1.70 -3.59 -11.57
CA LEU A 31 2.20 -4.73 -12.33
C LEU A 31 2.97 -5.67 -11.40
N ASN A 32 3.82 -5.17 -10.50
CA ASN A 32 4.45 -6.02 -9.48
C ASN A 32 3.41 -6.65 -8.55
N ILE A 33 2.41 -5.89 -8.09
CA ILE A 33 1.32 -6.41 -7.26
C ILE A 33 0.56 -7.51 -8.00
N VAL A 34 0.13 -7.26 -9.25
CA VAL A 34 -0.65 -8.19 -10.06
C VAL A 34 0.21 -9.40 -10.46
N CYS A 35 1.41 -9.23 -10.99
CA CYS A 35 2.26 -10.34 -11.39
C CYS A 35 2.66 -11.21 -10.19
N LEU A 36 3.12 -10.66 -9.07
CA LEU A 36 3.53 -11.47 -7.92
C LEU A 36 2.34 -12.09 -7.18
N ASN A 37 1.24 -11.35 -6.97
CA ASN A 37 0.10 -11.91 -6.23
C ASN A 37 -0.79 -12.80 -7.10
N VAL A 38 -0.99 -12.48 -8.38
CA VAL A 38 -1.81 -13.34 -9.25
C VAL A 38 -1.02 -14.59 -9.61
N GLN A 39 0.26 -14.50 -10.00
CA GLN A 39 1.01 -15.70 -10.37
C GLN A 39 1.18 -16.67 -9.19
N VAL A 40 1.63 -16.20 -8.02
CA VAL A 40 1.90 -17.10 -6.89
C VAL A 40 0.59 -17.61 -6.26
N ASN A 41 -0.40 -16.74 -6.01
CA ASN A 41 -1.61 -17.17 -5.32
C ASN A 41 -2.53 -17.99 -6.24
N PHE A 42 -2.69 -17.63 -7.51
CA PHE A 42 -3.53 -18.39 -8.44
C PHE A 42 -2.94 -19.77 -8.72
N VAL A 43 -1.62 -19.86 -8.91
CA VAL A 43 -0.92 -21.14 -9.12
C VAL A 43 -0.99 -22.02 -7.87
N HIS A 44 -0.87 -21.48 -6.65
CA HIS A 44 -0.92 -22.30 -5.44
C HIS A 44 -2.33 -22.67 -4.96
N ILE A 45 -3.34 -21.80 -5.15
CA ILE A 45 -4.74 -22.08 -4.79
C ILE A 45 -5.33 -23.12 -5.75
N PHE A 46 -5.16 -22.92 -7.06
CA PHE A 46 -5.74 -23.81 -8.06
C PHE A 46 -4.79 -24.92 -8.52
N ARG A 47 -3.55 -24.91 -8.00
CA ARG A 47 -2.52 -25.94 -8.23
C ARG A 47 -2.32 -26.25 -9.71
N PHE A 48 -2.35 -25.20 -10.55
CA PHE A 48 -2.26 -25.27 -12.01
C PHE A 48 -0.98 -25.93 -12.53
N ASN A 49 0.09 -26.06 -11.73
CA ASN A 49 1.35 -26.69 -12.18
C ASN A 49 1.23 -28.21 -12.41
N GLY A 50 0.20 -28.88 -11.87
CA GLY A 50 -0.05 -30.31 -12.10
C GLY A 50 0.67 -31.24 -11.12
N ARG A 51 1.20 -32.37 -11.63
CA ARG A 51 2.03 -33.34 -10.88
C ARG A 51 3.25 -33.77 -11.68
N PRO A 52 4.30 -34.28 -11.01
CA PRO A 52 5.22 -35.19 -11.68
C PRO A 52 4.46 -36.26 -12.47
N GLY A 53 4.80 -36.41 -13.76
CA GLY A 53 4.11 -37.30 -14.71
C GLY A 53 2.93 -36.68 -15.48
N ALA A 54 2.43 -35.50 -15.10
CA ALA A 54 1.42 -34.74 -15.85
C ALA A 54 1.50 -33.25 -15.51
N TYR A 55 2.45 -32.55 -16.15
CA TYR A 55 2.64 -31.11 -15.96
C TYR A 55 1.79 -30.30 -16.93
N VAL A 56 1.24 -29.18 -16.45
CA VAL A 56 0.59 -28.21 -17.35
C VAL A 56 1.67 -27.43 -18.08
N ARG A 57 1.70 -27.55 -19.41
CA ARG A 57 2.68 -26.86 -20.27
C ARG A 57 2.05 -25.69 -20.97
N LEU A 58 2.60 -24.49 -20.76
CA LEU A 58 2.23 -23.31 -21.51
C LEU A 58 2.71 -23.47 -22.97
N PHE A 59 1.82 -23.25 -23.93
CA PHE A 59 2.08 -23.45 -25.36
C PHE A 59 2.63 -24.85 -25.71
N GLY A 60 2.32 -25.87 -24.88
CA GLY A 60 2.77 -27.25 -25.08
C GLY A 60 4.26 -27.50 -24.83
N LYS A 61 5.07 -26.48 -24.53
CA LYS A 61 6.53 -26.61 -24.41
C LYS A 61 7.09 -26.14 -23.07
N PHE A 62 6.57 -25.06 -22.49
CA PHE A 62 7.18 -24.44 -21.32
C PHE A 62 6.47 -24.87 -20.03
N ARG A 63 7.23 -25.35 -19.05
CA ARG A 63 6.73 -25.64 -17.70
C ARG A 63 6.71 -24.34 -16.89
N LEU A 64 5.63 -24.13 -16.12
CA LEU A 64 5.55 -23.05 -15.15
C LEU A 64 6.56 -23.27 -14.02
N GLU A 65 7.22 -22.20 -13.58
CA GLU A 65 8.16 -22.31 -12.45
C GLU A 65 7.44 -22.79 -11.19
N GLU A 66 8.14 -23.67 -10.46
CA GLU A 66 7.75 -24.15 -9.15
C GLU A 66 8.62 -23.48 -8.10
N CYS A 67 8.01 -23.15 -6.97
CA CYS A 67 8.75 -22.57 -5.86
C CYS A 67 9.68 -23.60 -5.21
N HIS A 68 10.76 -23.08 -4.62
CA HIS A 68 11.68 -23.86 -3.82
C HIS A 68 10.94 -24.63 -2.70
N PRO A 69 11.39 -25.83 -2.27
CA PRO A 69 10.74 -26.61 -1.21
C PRO A 69 10.60 -25.88 0.14
N SER A 70 11.45 -24.87 0.39
CA SER A 70 11.34 -23.96 1.55
C SER A 70 10.21 -22.92 1.44
N GLY A 71 9.51 -22.86 0.31
CA GLY A 71 8.39 -21.96 0.01
C GLY A 71 8.78 -20.76 -0.85
N CYS A 72 7.79 -20.16 -1.52
CA CYS A 72 7.97 -18.98 -2.39
C CYS A 72 8.25 -17.68 -1.63
N LEU A 73 8.05 -17.67 -0.30
CA LEU A 73 8.12 -16.46 0.51
C LEU A 73 9.56 -15.92 0.59
N VAL A 74 10.57 -16.79 0.56
CA VAL A 74 11.99 -16.40 0.60
C VAL A 74 12.39 -15.67 -0.68
N ASP A 75 11.96 -16.18 -1.84
CA ASP A 75 12.24 -15.56 -3.14
C ASP A 75 11.59 -14.17 -3.20
N LEU A 76 10.33 -14.07 -2.74
CA LEU A 76 9.62 -12.80 -2.62
C LEU A 76 10.32 -11.83 -1.66
N CYS A 77 10.72 -12.29 -0.48
CA CYS A 77 11.42 -11.48 0.51
C CYS A 77 12.76 -10.94 -0.05
N THR A 78 13.51 -11.79 -0.74
CA THR A 78 14.80 -11.42 -1.33
C THR A 78 14.62 -10.38 -2.43
N GLN A 79 13.67 -10.59 -3.34
CA GLN A 79 13.34 -9.62 -4.39
C GLN A 79 12.92 -8.27 -3.81
N LEU A 80 12.06 -8.28 -2.80
CA LEU A 80 11.60 -7.04 -2.14
C LEU A 80 12.72 -6.33 -1.40
N ALA A 81 13.60 -7.06 -0.71
CA ALA A 81 14.75 -6.47 -0.03
C ALA A 81 15.67 -5.78 -1.04
N ILE A 82 15.98 -6.44 -2.17
CA ILE A 82 16.78 -5.85 -3.23
C ILE A 82 16.11 -4.60 -3.79
N VAL A 83 14.82 -4.64 -4.12
CA VAL A 83 14.11 -3.49 -4.68
C VAL A 83 14.03 -2.33 -3.68
N LEU A 84 13.67 -2.59 -2.41
CA LEU A 84 13.55 -1.55 -1.38
C LEU A 84 14.89 -0.90 -1.04
N ILE A 85 15.97 -1.67 -0.95
CA ILE A 85 17.29 -1.14 -0.62
C ILE A 85 17.90 -0.46 -1.84
N MET A 86 17.96 -1.15 -2.97
CA MET A 86 18.66 -0.67 -4.16
C MET A 86 17.95 0.52 -4.81
N LYS A 87 16.62 0.46 -4.97
CA LYS A 87 15.86 1.59 -5.54
C LYS A 87 16.05 2.83 -4.68
N GLN A 88 15.99 2.66 -3.36
CA GLN A 88 16.04 3.78 -2.45
C GLN A 88 17.42 4.42 -2.39
N LEU A 89 18.47 3.61 -2.27
CA LEU A 89 19.85 4.11 -2.33
C LEU A 89 20.12 4.79 -3.67
N PHE A 90 19.70 4.19 -4.78
CA PHE A 90 19.88 4.77 -6.10
C PHE A 90 19.15 6.09 -6.28
N SER A 91 17.91 6.19 -5.80
CA SER A 91 17.13 7.43 -5.83
C SER A 91 17.82 8.53 -5.05
N ASN A 92 18.17 8.28 -3.79
CA ASN A 92 18.80 9.26 -2.90
C ASN A 92 20.17 9.70 -3.44
N ILE A 93 20.98 8.76 -3.96
CA ILE A 93 22.29 9.07 -4.57
C ILE A 93 22.11 9.94 -5.81
N ASN A 94 21.18 9.57 -6.69
CA ASN A 94 20.93 10.32 -7.92
C ASN A 94 20.45 11.74 -7.60
N GLU A 95 19.53 11.88 -6.65
CA GLU A 95 19.03 13.19 -6.22
C GLU A 95 20.10 14.04 -5.55
N TYR A 96 20.89 13.46 -4.65
CA TYR A 96 22.03 14.13 -4.04
C TYR A 96 23.04 14.59 -5.09
N ALA A 97 23.42 13.71 -6.02
CA ALA A 97 24.37 14.02 -7.08
C ALA A 97 23.85 15.14 -8.00
N LEU A 98 22.58 15.09 -8.42
CA LEU A 98 21.95 16.14 -9.21
C LEU A 98 21.94 17.48 -8.46
N THR A 99 21.63 17.45 -7.16
CA THR A 99 21.62 18.65 -6.32
C THR A 99 23.01 19.29 -6.25
N VAL A 100 24.06 18.50 -5.98
CA VAL A 100 25.45 18.95 -5.97
C VAL A 100 25.87 19.51 -7.33
N ILE A 101 25.59 18.79 -8.42
CA ILE A 101 25.97 19.21 -9.77
C ILE A 101 25.32 20.55 -10.12
N ASP A 102 24.05 20.75 -9.79
CA ASP A 102 23.36 22.01 -10.05
C ASP A 102 23.90 23.15 -9.18
N THR A 103 24.24 22.90 -7.91
CA THR A 103 24.93 23.88 -7.07
C THR A 103 26.29 24.27 -7.66
N LEU A 104 27.09 23.31 -8.11
CA LEU A 104 28.38 23.56 -8.77
C LEU A 104 28.22 24.33 -10.08
N ARG A 105 27.23 23.98 -10.90
CA ARG A 105 26.92 24.72 -12.15
C ARG A 105 26.53 26.17 -11.85
N MET A 106 25.75 26.42 -10.81
CA MET A 106 25.38 27.77 -10.39
C MET A 106 26.60 28.55 -9.88
N MET A 107 27.46 27.93 -9.06
CA MET A 107 28.74 28.52 -8.62
C MET A 107 29.61 28.93 -9.80
N LEU A 108 29.84 28.01 -10.75
CA LEU A 108 30.67 28.25 -11.93
C LEU A 108 30.11 29.38 -12.80
N LYS A 109 28.78 29.40 -13.04
CA LYS A 109 28.12 30.50 -13.79
C LYS A 109 28.24 31.85 -13.07
N SER A 110 28.17 31.86 -11.75
CA SER A 110 28.32 33.07 -10.94
C SER A 110 29.73 33.64 -11.07
N TRP A 111 30.73 32.76 -10.95
CA TRP A 111 32.15 33.12 -11.08
C TRP A 111 32.47 33.65 -12.48
N LEU A 112 32.03 32.96 -13.54
CA LEU A 112 32.24 33.37 -14.93
C LEU A 112 31.55 34.70 -15.31
N ARG A 113 30.43 35.06 -14.68
CA ARG A 113 29.63 36.25 -15.04
C ARG A 113 29.76 37.39 -14.03
N SER A 114 30.69 37.31 -13.07
CA SER A 114 30.82 38.25 -11.93
C SER A 114 29.47 38.58 -11.28
N ARG A 115 28.54 37.62 -11.25
CA ARG A 115 27.23 37.79 -10.62
C ARG A 115 27.35 37.45 -9.14
N GLN A 116 26.58 38.16 -8.32
CA GLN A 116 26.52 37.89 -6.89
C GLN A 116 25.94 36.50 -6.64
N TRP A 117 26.69 35.69 -5.89
CA TRP A 117 26.28 34.35 -5.50
C TRP A 117 25.05 34.46 -4.60
N GLY A 118 24.01 33.67 -4.88
CA GLY A 118 22.73 33.74 -4.16
C GLY A 118 21.63 34.60 -4.80
N ASP A 119 21.83 35.16 -6.01
CA ASP A 119 20.71 35.74 -6.77
C ASP A 119 19.67 34.64 -7.09
N ASP A 120 18.46 34.80 -6.57
CA ASP A 120 17.32 33.89 -6.78
C ASP A 120 16.97 33.69 -8.27
N ARG A 121 17.41 34.60 -9.16
CA ARG A 121 17.26 34.45 -10.62
C ARG A 121 18.18 33.38 -11.22
N SER A 122 19.21 32.94 -10.50
CA SER A 122 20.11 31.88 -10.95
C SER A 122 19.60 30.46 -10.64
N LYS A 123 18.65 30.34 -9.70
CA LYS A 123 18.02 29.08 -9.29
C LYS A 123 16.99 28.59 -10.32
N GLN A 124 16.74 27.29 -10.33
CA GLN A 124 15.77 26.67 -11.22
C GLN A 124 14.33 27.03 -10.79
N GLN A 125 13.45 27.28 -11.77
CA GLN A 125 12.02 27.41 -11.49
C GLN A 125 11.44 26.04 -11.14
N LEU A 126 10.58 26.00 -10.12
CA LEU A 126 9.87 24.79 -9.74
C LEU A 126 9.02 24.31 -10.93
N GLY A 127 9.31 23.13 -11.46
CA GLY A 127 8.55 22.55 -12.57
C GLY A 127 7.12 22.21 -12.14
N PRO A 128 6.13 22.29 -13.04
CA PRO A 128 4.72 22.05 -12.71
C PRO A 128 4.43 20.64 -12.19
N PHE A 129 5.29 19.66 -12.50
CA PHE A 129 5.14 18.27 -12.08
C PHE A 129 6.12 17.83 -10.99
N MET A 130 7.03 18.70 -10.55
CA MET A 130 8.10 18.30 -9.61
C MET A 130 7.51 17.69 -8.33
N LEU A 131 6.57 18.39 -7.69
CA LEU A 131 5.90 17.92 -6.48
C LEU A 131 5.12 16.60 -6.69
N THR A 132 4.60 16.37 -7.90
CA THR A 132 3.90 15.12 -8.26
C THR A 132 4.85 13.93 -8.26
N PHE A 133 6.10 14.10 -8.70
CA PHE A 133 7.11 13.05 -8.65
C PHE A 133 7.59 12.79 -7.22
N GLU A 134 7.80 13.83 -6.40
CA GLU A 134 8.17 13.63 -4.98
C GLU A 134 7.06 12.85 -4.23
N TYR A 135 5.78 13.19 -4.46
CA TYR A 135 4.67 12.42 -3.88
C TYR A 135 4.59 10.98 -4.41
N LEU A 136 4.89 10.76 -5.69
CA LEU A 136 4.86 9.43 -6.29
C LEU A 136 5.86 8.51 -5.59
N ASP A 137 7.09 8.95 -5.35
CA ASP A 137 8.11 8.12 -4.73
C ASP A 137 7.75 7.74 -3.29
N MET A 138 7.19 8.69 -2.53
CA MET A 138 6.65 8.42 -1.19
C MET A 138 5.48 7.43 -1.21
N VAL A 139 4.56 7.55 -2.17
CA VAL A 139 3.40 6.66 -2.30
C VAL A 139 3.83 5.26 -2.73
N LEU A 140 4.83 5.15 -3.61
CA LEU A 140 5.42 3.87 -4.01
C LEU A 140 6.08 3.18 -2.81
N GLN A 141 6.87 3.91 -2.03
CA GLN A 141 7.50 3.38 -0.81
C GLN A 141 6.45 2.89 0.20
N PHE A 142 5.38 3.68 0.42
CA PHE A 142 4.26 3.27 1.25
C PHE A 142 3.60 1.97 0.74
N GLY A 143 3.41 1.84 -0.58
CA GLY A 143 2.86 0.64 -1.20
C GLY A 143 3.73 -0.60 -0.96
N TYR A 144 5.04 -0.50 -1.20
CA TYR A 144 5.96 -1.63 -0.95
C TYR A 144 6.00 -2.04 0.52
N VAL A 145 5.99 -1.08 1.45
CA VAL A 145 6.00 -1.37 2.89
C VAL A 145 4.70 -2.04 3.34
N THR A 146 3.55 -1.49 2.94
CA THR A 146 2.26 -1.97 3.46
C THR A 146 1.79 -3.27 2.82
N ILE A 147 1.95 -3.42 1.50
CA ILE A 147 1.44 -4.58 0.76
C ILE A 147 2.22 -5.85 1.09
N PHE A 148 3.51 -5.73 1.43
CA PHE A 148 4.40 -6.87 1.62
C PHE A 148 4.98 -6.99 3.03
N VAL A 149 4.38 -6.32 4.02
CA VAL A 149 4.87 -6.36 5.42
C VAL A 149 4.88 -7.77 6.00
N ALA A 150 3.93 -8.64 5.59
CA ALA A 150 3.89 -10.02 6.04
C ALA A 150 5.09 -10.86 5.57
N SER A 151 5.69 -10.49 4.43
CA SER A 151 6.86 -11.19 3.88
C SER A 151 8.16 -10.64 4.44
N PHE A 152 8.25 -9.30 4.60
CA PHE A 152 9.47 -8.63 5.04
C PHE A 152 9.19 -7.66 6.20
N PRO A 153 9.29 -8.12 7.46
CA PRO A 153 8.92 -7.31 8.63
C PRO A 153 9.86 -6.13 8.90
N LEU A 154 11.07 -6.13 8.33
CA LEU A 154 12.05 -5.03 8.47
C LEU A 154 11.77 -3.86 7.50
N ALA A 155 10.84 -3.99 6.56
CA ALA A 155 10.52 -2.95 5.59
C ALA A 155 10.18 -1.58 6.23
N PRO A 156 9.36 -1.49 7.30
CA PRO A 156 9.04 -0.21 7.93
C PRO A 156 10.26 0.50 8.53
N LEU A 157 11.22 -0.26 9.08
CA LEU A 157 12.45 0.30 9.64
C LEU A 157 13.32 0.92 8.54
N LEU A 158 13.51 0.20 7.43
CA LEU A 158 14.27 0.72 6.28
C LEU A 158 13.60 1.95 5.67
N ALA A 159 12.27 1.92 5.55
CA ALA A 159 11.50 3.05 5.07
C ALA A 159 11.60 4.26 6.00
N PHE A 160 11.63 4.06 7.31
CA PHE A 160 11.82 5.14 8.27
C PHE A 160 13.19 5.80 8.13
N ILE A 161 14.26 5.01 8.07
CA ILE A 161 15.62 5.52 7.86
C ILE A 161 15.70 6.28 6.54
N ASN A 162 15.09 5.74 5.48
CA ASN A 162 15.03 6.43 4.21
C ASN A 162 14.33 7.79 4.32
N ASN A 163 13.14 7.83 4.93
CA ASN A 163 12.38 9.07 5.07
C ASN A 163 13.15 10.14 5.85
N LEU A 164 14.04 9.76 6.77
CA LEU A 164 14.92 10.71 7.44
C LEU A 164 15.92 11.35 6.46
N PHE A 165 16.59 10.55 5.62
CA PHE A 165 17.51 11.09 4.61
C PHE A 165 16.78 11.94 3.59
N GLU A 166 15.65 11.44 3.08
CA GLU A 166 14.85 12.10 2.06
C GLU A 166 14.34 13.46 2.53
N LEU A 167 13.85 13.56 3.77
CA LEU A 167 13.42 14.83 4.36
C LEU A 167 14.54 15.89 4.33
N HIS A 168 15.78 15.49 4.61
CA HIS A 168 16.92 16.42 4.61
C HIS A 168 17.36 16.77 3.19
N LEU A 169 17.37 15.80 2.26
CA LEU A 169 17.74 16.01 0.86
C LEU A 169 16.72 16.92 0.15
N ASP A 170 15.42 16.67 0.34
CA ASP A 170 14.34 17.51 -0.19
C ASP A 170 14.42 18.95 0.34
N ALA A 171 14.65 19.11 1.64
CA ALA A 171 14.79 20.42 2.26
C ALA A 171 16.00 21.18 1.69
N TRP A 172 17.12 20.49 1.49
CA TRP A 172 18.32 21.08 0.91
C TRP A 172 18.10 21.50 -0.55
N LYS A 173 17.54 20.61 -1.37
CA LYS A 173 17.20 20.87 -2.79
C LYS A 173 16.27 22.08 -2.94
N LEU A 174 15.21 22.16 -2.14
CA LEU A 174 14.25 23.26 -2.17
C LEU A 174 14.86 24.60 -1.72
N CYS A 175 15.75 24.59 -0.72
CA CYS A 175 16.38 25.82 -0.22
C CYS A 175 17.50 26.33 -1.13
N SER A 176 18.32 25.43 -1.68
CA SER A 176 19.53 25.79 -2.41
C SER A 176 19.31 25.92 -3.92
N ASN A 177 18.56 25.00 -4.54
CA ASN A 177 18.53 24.86 -6.00
C ASN A 177 17.25 25.39 -6.66
N VAL A 178 16.17 25.52 -5.88
CA VAL A 178 14.88 25.96 -6.39
C VAL A 178 14.60 27.40 -5.98
N ARG A 179 14.08 28.19 -6.93
CA ARG A 179 13.59 29.55 -6.63
C ARG A 179 12.33 29.47 -5.77
N ARG A 180 12.22 30.34 -4.76
CA ARG A 180 11.08 30.39 -3.84
C ARG A 180 9.74 30.36 -4.61
N PRO A 181 8.92 29.30 -4.44
CA PRO A 181 7.64 29.21 -5.12
C PRO A 181 6.59 30.12 -4.46
N VAL A 182 5.55 30.47 -5.22
CA VAL A 182 4.41 31.23 -4.69
C VAL A 182 3.57 30.31 -3.80
N ALA A 183 3.34 30.73 -2.56
CA ALA A 183 2.56 29.95 -1.60
C ALA A 183 1.11 29.77 -2.06
N HIS A 184 0.71 28.53 -2.30
CA HIS A 184 -0.67 28.15 -2.57
C HIS A 184 -1.29 27.50 -1.35
N ARG A 185 -2.51 27.90 -0.99
CA ARG A 185 -3.27 27.27 0.10
C ARG A 185 -3.96 26.03 -0.43
N ALA A 186 -3.59 24.86 0.08
CA ALA A 186 -4.28 23.60 -0.17
C ALA A 186 -4.95 23.11 1.12
N ALA A 187 -6.19 22.63 1.03
CA ALA A 187 -6.89 22.07 2.18
C ALA A 187 -6.40 20.66 2.52
N ASN A 188 -6.05 19.87 1.49
CA ASN A 188 -5.75 18.45 1.57
C ASN A 188 -4.58 18.11 0.62
N ILE A 189 -4.01 16.91 0.77
CA ILE A 189 -2.98 16.35 -0.13
C ILE A 189 -3.55 16.05 -1.54
N GLY A 190 -4.89 16.08 -1.69
CA GLY A 190 -5.57 15.92 -2.98
C GLY A 190 -5.78 14.45 -3.36
N VAL A 191 -5.56 14.11 -4.63
CA VAL A 191 -5.80 12.79 -5.22
C VAL A 191 -5.00 11.69 -4.53
N TRP A 192 -3.80 12.02 -4.04
CA TRP A 192 -2.92 11.08 -3.35
C TRP A 192 -3.55 10.45 -2.11
N PHE A 193 -4.46 11.15 -1.42
CA PHE A 193 -5.18 10.57 -0.28
C PHE A 193 -6.05 9.38 -0.72
N ASN A 194 -6.76 9.52 -1.84
CA ASN A 194 -7.59 8.44 -2.38
C ASN A 194 -6.72 7.26 -2.86
N ILE A 195 -5.56 7.54 -3.45
CA ILE A 195 -4.59 6.51 -3.87
C ILE A 195 -4.05 5.77 -2.65
N LEU A 196 -3.60 6.47 -1.61
CA LEU A 196 -3.12 5.86 -0.37
C LEU A 196 -4.20 5.01 0.31
N LYS A 197 -5.46 5.49 0.31
CA LYS A 197 -6.60 4.72 0.82
C LYS A 197 -6.83 3.44 0.01
N PHE A 198 -6.75 3.52 -1.31
CA PHE A 198 -6.87 2.34 -2.19
C PHE A 198 -5.75 1.33 -1.92
N ILE A 199 -4.49 1.80 -1.84
CA ILE A 199 -3.33 0.97 -1.52
C ILE A 199 -3.49 0.32 -0.14
N ALA A 200 -3.99 1.04 0.86
CA ALA A 200 -4.22 0.51 2.20
C ALA A 200 -5.25 -0.62 2.19
N ILE A 201 -6.39 -0.46 1.49
CA ILE A 201 -7.40 -1.53 1.36
C ILE A 201 -6.80 -2.75 0.63
N LEU A 202 -6.08 -2.51 -0.46
CA LEU A 202 -5.42 -3.57 -1.21
C LEU A 202 -4.37 -4.32 -0.38
N SER A 203 -3.65 -3.61 0.50
CA SER A 203 -2.64 -4.21 1.38
C SER A 203 -3.23 -5.23 2.35
N VAL A 204 -4.44 -5.01 2.86
CA VAL A 204 -5.11 -5.97 3.76
C VAL A 204 -5.42 -7.26 3.02
N ILE A 205 -5.95 -7.16 1.79
CA ILE A 205 -6.28 -8.32 0.95
C ILE A 205 -5.01 -9.09 0.58
N THR A 206 -3.99 -8.38 0.13
CA THR A 206 -2.72 -9.00 -0.29
C THR A 206 -2.02 -9.70 0.87
N ASN A 207 -1.89 -9.07 2.03
CA ASN A 207 -1.26 -9.72 3.19
C ASN A 207 -2.03 -10.95 3.66
N ALA A 208 -3.37 -10.93 3.61
CA ALA A 208 -4.19 -12.10 3.92
C ALA A 208 -3.86 -13.28 2.99
N LEU A 209 -3.77 -13.01 1.69
CA LEU A 209 -3.44 -14.01 0.68
C LEU A 209 -2.01 -14.55 0.84
N VAL A 210 -1.03 -13.65 1.02
CA VAL A 210 0.38 -14.03 1.25
C VAL A 210 0.52 -14.95 2.46
N ILE A 211 -0.14 -14.64 3.58
CA ILE A 211 -0.08 -15.47 4.78
C ILE A 211 -0.80 -16.80 4.56
N ALA A 212 -1.98 -16.80 3.95
CA ALA A 212 -2.77 -18.02 3.78
C ALA A 212 -2.15 -19.01 2.77
N VAL A 213 -1.63 -18.48 1.66
CA VAL A 213 -1.27 -19.29 0.48
C VAL A 213 0.23 -19.50 0.39
N SER A 214 1.01 -18.43 0.48
CA SER A 214 2.46 -18.46 0.25
C SER A 214 3.26 -18.84 1.50
N SER A 215 2.69 -18.66 2.70
CA SER A 215 3.35 -19.01 3.95
C SER A 215 3.01 -20.43 4.42
N ASP A 216 3.94 -21.01 5.18
CA ASP A 216 3.77 -22.31 5.84
C ASP A 216 3.01 -22.21 7.17
N PHE A 217 2.40 -21.06 7.48
CA PHE A 217 1.66 -20.85 8.72
C PHE A 217 0.45 -21.78 8.83
N ILE A 218 -0.45 -21.76 7.83
CA ILE A 218 -1.68 -22.56 7.84
C ILE A 218 -1.41 -24.06 7.83
N PRO A 219 -0.51 -24.61 6.97
CA PRO A 219 -0.20 -26.04 6.99
C PRO A 219 0.39 -26.54 8.32
N ARG A 220 1.26 -25.75 8.96
CA ARG A 220 1.83 -26.09 10.28
C ARG A 220 0.76 -26.05 11.37
N LEU A 221 -0.14 -25.06 11.32
CA LEU A 221 -1.26 -24.97 12.25
C LEU A 221 -2.22 -26.14 12.08
N TYR A 222 -2.55 -26.50 10.84
CA TYR A 222 -3.36 -27.67 10.51
C TYR A 222 -2.73 -28.95 11.09
N TYR A 223 -1.44 -29.15 10.89
CA TYR A 223 -0.71 -30.31 11.40
C TYR A 223 -0.78 -30.41 12.93
N LEU A 224 -0.57 -29.28 13.63
CA LEU A 224 -0.57 -29.22 15.09
C LEU A 224 -1.94 -29.46 15.73
N TYR A 225 -3.02 -28.99 15.10
CA TYR A 225 -4.33 -28.96 15.74
C TYR A 225 -5.33 -29.97 15.17
N LEU A 226 -5.29 -30.24 13.86
CA LEU A 226 -6.32 -31.02 13.16
C LEU A 226 -5.87 -32.43 12.79
N ARG A 227 -4.56 -32.67 12.68
CA ARG A 227 -4.02 -34.01 12.37
C ARG A 227 -3.77 -34.87 13.62
N HIS A 228 -3.93 -34.29 14.83
CA HIS A 228 -3.81 -34.99 16.13
C HIS A 228 -2.61 -35.94 16.21
N VAL A 229 -1.42 -35.49 15.79
CA VAL A 229 -0.22 -36.35 15.79
C VAL A 229 0.33 -36.46 17.21
N GLU A 230 0.47 -37.69 17.69
CA GLU A 230 1.12 -38.00 18.95
C GLU A 230 2.64 -37.89 18.79
N CYS A 231 3.26 -37.10 19.66
CA CYS A 231 4.69 -36.86 19.61
C CYS A 231 5.43 -37.92 20.42
N PRO A 232 6.52 -38.49 19.89
CA PRO A 232 7.37 -39.35 20.70
C PRO A 232 7.91 -38.53 21.87
N GLY A 233 7.58 -38.93 23.10
CA GLY A 233 8.03 -38.25 24.31
C GLY A 233 9.55 -38.24 24.36
N LYS A 234 10.16 -37.05 24.47
CA LYS A 234 11.60 -36.96 24.74
C LYS A 234 11.89 -37.45 26.16
N GLY A 235 12.62 -38.56 26.27
CA GLY A 235 13.27 -38.98 27.51
C GLY A 235 12.36 -39.59 28.57
N GLY A 236 11.56 -40.61 28.23
CA GLY A 236 10.91 -41.48 29.23
C GLY A 236 9.84 -40.84 30.12
N SER A 237 9.47 -39.58 29.88
CA SER A 237 8.30 -38.97 30.53
C SER A 237 7.03 -39.44 29.79
N GLU A 238 6.28 -40.35 30.43
CA GLU A 238 5.02 -40.98 29.97
C GLU A 238 3.83 -40.01 29.78
N THR A 239 4.10 -38.72 29.56
CA THR A 239 3.08 -37.74 29.21
C THR A 239 3.26 -37.38 27.73
N PRO A 240 2.45 -37.94 26.82
CA PRO A 240 2.49 -37.55 25.42
C PRO A 240 2.17 -36.05 25.31
N SER A 241 3.16 -35.26 24.89
CA SER A 241 2.87 -33.88 24.47
C SER A 241 1.97 -33.97 23.26
N LYS A 242 0.70 -33.55 23.41
CA LYS A 242 -0.31 -33.64 22.35
C LYS A 242 -0.02 -32.75 21.12
N ARG A 243 1.05 -31.93 21.13
CA ARG A 243 1.32 -30.94 20.08
C ARG A 243 2.82 -30.75 19.83
N CYS A 244 3.33 -31.22 18.69
CA CYS A 244 4.66 -30.91 18.18
C CYS A 244 4.67 -30.88 16.64
N LEU A 245 5.74 -30.33 16.07
CA LEU A 245 5.99 -30.30 14.61
C LEU A 245 6.94 -31.42 14.16
N GLU A 246 7.22 -32.39 15.03
CA GLU A 246 8.09 -33.52 14.69
C GLU A 246 7.41 -34.39 13.64
N GLY A 247 8.11 -34.73 12.55
CA GLY A 247 7.53 -35.45 11.41
C GLY A 247 6.71 -34.59 10.44
N TYR A 248 6.58 -33.26 10.67
CA TYR A 248 5.82 -32.37 9.78
C TYR A 248 6.31 -32.43 8.32
N VAL A 249 7.63 -32.34 8.10
CA VAL A 249 8.21 -32.35 6.75
C VAL A 249 7.84 -33.64 6.02
N GLN A 250 8.05 -34.79 6.65
CA GLN A 250 7.72 -36.10 6.08
C GLN A 250 6.22 -36.24 5.78
N SER A 251 5.36 -35.68 6.64
CA SER A 251 3.90 -35.69 6.46
C SER A 251 3.38 -34.74 5.37
N SER A 252 4.20 -33.74 4.99
CA SER A 252 3.89 -32.72 3.99
C SER A 252 4.37 -33.08 2.57
N LEU A 253 5.14 -34.16 2.47
CA LEU A 253 5.68 -34.69 1.23
C LEU A 253 4.83 -35.86 0.75
N SER A 254 4.61 -35.92 -0.56
CA SER A 254 4.01 -37.07 -1.25
C SER A 254 5.08 -37.80 -2.05
N ASN A 255 5.03 -39.12 -2.04
CA ASN A 255 5.96 -39.96 -2.79
C ASN A 255 5.50 -40.09 -4.25
N PHE A 256 6.47 -40.13 -5.16
CA PHE A 256 6.28 -40.31 -6.59
C PHE A 256 7.22 -41.40 -7.10
N SER A 257 6.70 -42.31 -7.92
CA SER A 257 7.51 -43.34 -8.57
C SER A 257 8.22 -42.75 -9.79
N VAL A 258 9.54 -42.92 -9.88
CA VAL A 258 10.32 -42.41 -11.03
C VAL A 258 9.98 -43.16 -12.33
N ALA A 259 9.33 -44.32 -12.24
CA ALA A 259 8.83 -45.05 -13.40
C ALA A 259 7.69 -44.32 -14.13
N ASP A 260 6.92 -43.50 -13.41
CA ASP A 260 5.67 -42.89 -13.91
C ASP A 260 5.91 -41.50 -14.54
N PHE A 261 7.16 -41.12 -14.79
CA PHE A 261 7.49 -39.91 -15.54
C PHE A 261 7.13 -40.07 -17.03
N GLU A 262 6.67 -38.97 -17.65
CA GLU A 262 6.59 -38.91 -19.11
C GLU A 262 7.98 -39.08 -19.72
N ASN A 263 8.09 -39.83 -20.82
CA ASN A 263 9.35 -40.17 -21.48
C ASN A 263 10.28 -38.97 -21.76
N GLN A 264 9.71 -37.79 -22.05
CA GLN A 264 10.45 -36.56 -22.35
C GLN A 264 11.02 -35.86 -21.10
N THR A 265 10.51 -36.18 -19.91
CA THR A 265 10.82 -35.49 -18.64
C THR A 265 11.51 -36.39 -17.63
N LYS A 266 11.83 -37.62 -18.02
CA LYS A 266 12.50 -38.58 -17.17
C LYS A 266 13.91 -38.04 -16.86
N PRO A 267 14.35 -38.05 -15.58
CA PRO A 267 15.69 -37.62 -15.23
C PRO A 267 16.71 -38.48 -15.97
N ASP A 268 17.75 -37.83 -16.52
CA ASP A 268 18.82 -38.52 -17.22
C ASP A 268 19.70 -39.28 -16.20
N THR A 269 19.54 -40.60 -16.17
CA THR A 269 20.27 -41.47 -15.25
C THR A 269 21.61 -41.95 -15.82
N THR A 270 22.03 -41.47 -17.00
CA THR A 270 23.24 -41.96 -17.68
C THR A 270 24.55 -41.53 -17.00
N ASN A 271 24.53 -40.48 -16.16
CA ASN A 271 25.70 -39.91 -15.49
C ASN A 271 25.74 -40.15 -13.97
N LEU A 272 25.02 -41.14 -13.43
CA LEU A 272 25.14 -41.46 -12.01
C LEU A 272 26.51 -42.06 -11.68
N ARG A 273 27.06 -41.68 -10.52
CA ARG A 273 28.27 -42.30 -9.99
C ARG A 273 28.00 -43.80 -9.78
N PRO A 274 29.00 -44.69 -10.00
CA PRO A 274 28.82 -46.14 -9.92
C PRO A 274 28.31 -46.65 -8.54
N ASP A 275 28.43 -45.85 -7.48
CA ASP A 275 27.96 -46.18 -6.13
C ASP A 275 26.49 -45.76 -5.83
N GLU A 276 25.83 -45.04 -6.73
CA GLU A 276 24.44 -44.61 -6.54
C GLU A 276 23.45 -45.62 -7.11
N LYS A 277 22.67 -46.26 -6.22
CA LYS A 277 21.53 -47.09 -6.61
C LYS A 277 20.53 -46.25 -7.42
N PRO A 278 19.87 -46.83 -8.45
CA PRO A 278 18.87 -46.11 -9.22
C PRO A 278 17.72 -45.65 -8.31
N LEU A 279 17.42 -44.36 -8.35
CA LEU A 279 16.39 -43.73 -7.53
C LEU A 279 15.01 -44.29 -7.91
N LYS A 280 14.35 -45.01 -6.99
CA LYS A 280 13.02 -45.61 -7.22
C LYS A 280 11.89 -44.62 -6.96
N PHE A 281 12.00 -43.85 -5.89
CA PHE A 281 10.99 -42.89 -5.46
C PHE A 281 11.61 -41.51 -5.26
N CYS A 282 10.87 -40.47 -5.63
CA CYS A 282 11.17 -39.10 -5.27
C CYS A 282 10.01 -38.49 -4.50
N SER A 283 10.31 -37.58 -3.58
CA SER A 283 9.29 -36.92 -2.77
C SER A 283 9.13 -35.48 -3.24
N TYR A 284 7.89 -35.02 -3.35
CA TYR A 284 7.57 -33.66 -3.73
C TYR A 284 6.50 -33.09 -2.80
N ARG A 285 6.44 -31.77 -2.68
CA ARG A 285 5.57 -31.11 -1.72
C ARG A 285 4.12 -31.10 -2.22
N ALA A 286 3.36 -32.16 -1.94
CA ALA A 286 1.93 -32.23 -2.23
C ALA A 286 1.18 -33.12 -1.23
N TYR A 287 -0.13 -32.93 -1.19
CA TYR A 287 -1.06 -33.75 -0.43
C TYR A 287 -1.79 -34.67 -1.42
N ARG A 288 -1.06 -35.69 -1.87
CA ARG A 288 -1.53 -36.69 -2.82
C ARG A 288 -1.26 -38.09 -2.31
N GLU A 289 -2.10 -39.02 -2.73
CA GLU A 289 -1.97 -40.43 -2.36
C GLU A 289 -0.70 -41.04 -2.96
N PRO A 290 -0.07 -41.99 -2.25
CA PRO A 290 1.15 -42.67 -2.70
C PRO A 290 0.90 -43.57 -3.93
N PRO A 291 1.97 -43.98 -4.63
CA PRO A 291 1.85 -44.85 -5.81
C PRO A 291 1.24 -46.22 -5.52
N ASP A 292 1.37 -46.73 -4.29
CA ASP A 292 0.85 -48.04 -3.88
C ASP A 292 -0.64 -48.02 -3.51
N HIS A 293 -1.27 -46.83 -3.54
CA HIS A 293 -2.69 -46.65 -3.22
C HIS A 293 -3.59 -47.07 -4.39
N PRO A 294 -4.82 -47.58 -4.16
CA PRO A 294 -5.76 -47.94 -5.24
C PRO A 294 -6.04 -46.82 -6.25
N ASP A 295 -6.07 -45.57 -5.78
CA ASP A 295 -6.16 -44.37 -6.61
C ASP A 295 -4.86 -43.54 -6.56
N PRO A 296 -3.81 -43.93 -7.31
CA PRO A 296 -2.48 -43.34 -7.18
C PRO A 296 -2.47 -41.87 -7.63
N TYR A 297 -1.77 -41.03 -6.87
CA TYR A 297 -1.57 -39.60 -7.16
C TYR A 297 -2.84 -38.72 -7.14
N SER A 298 -3.97 -39.27 -6.71
CA SER A 298 -5.20 -38.51 -6.44
C SER A 298 -4.98 -37.56 -5.25
N THR A 299 -5.79 -36.49 -5.15
CA THR A 299 -5.68 -35.53 -4.05
C THR A 299 -6.25 -36.10 -2.76
N THR A 300 -5.51 -36.02 -1.66
CA THR A 300 -5.96 -36.56 -0.36
C THR A 300 -7.00 -35.64 0.29
N MET A 301 -7.74 -36.14 1.29
CA MET A 301 -8.68 -35.32 2.08
C MET A 301 -7.98 -34.20 2.86
N ASP A 302 -6.70 -34.37 3.22
CA ASP A 302 -5.90 -33.32 3.87
C ASP A 302 -5.76 -32.08 2.98
N TYR A 303 -5.65 -32.27 1.66
CA TYR A 303 -5.59 -31.16 0.71
C TYR A 303 -6.83 -30.25 0.82
N TRP A 304 -8.02 -30.86 0.80
CA TRP A 304 -9.29 -30.13 0.85
C TRP A 304 -9.51 -29.44 2.19
N LYS A 305 -9.18 -30.11 3.30
CA LYS A 305 -9.25 -29.52 4.63
C LYS A 305 -8.31 -28.33 4.78
N MET A 306 -7.10 -28.40 4.23
CA MET A 306 -6.18 -27.26 4.20
C MET A 306 -6.68 -26.11 3.33
N MET A 307 -7.28 -26.41 2.18
CA MET A 307 -7.88 -25.39 1.33
C MET A 307 -9.00 -24.65 2.05
N ALA A 308 -9.88 -25.39 2.74
CA ALA A 308 -10.93 -24.83 3.57
C ALA A 308 -10.36 -23.95 4.70
N ALA A 309 -9.33 -24.43 5.41
CA ALA A 309 -8.67 -23.66 6.47
C ALA A 309 -8.07 -22.34 5.96
N ARG A 310 -7.48 -22.34 4.77
CA ARG A 310 -6.96 -21.13 4.11
C ARG A 310 -8.07 -20.12 3.81
N LEU A 311 -9.19 -20.58 3.24
CA LEU A 311 -10.34 -19.71 2.93
C LEU A 311 -10.95 -19.11 4.20
N VAL A 312 -11.15 -19.92 5.25
CA VAL A 312 -11.64 -19.45 6.55
C VAL A 312 -10.71 -18.39 7.12
N PHE A 313 -9.39 -18.63 7.09
CA PHE A 313 -8.41 -17.65 7.56
C PHE A 313 -8.49 -16.33 6.79
N ILE A 314 -8.60 -16.37 5.45
CA ILE A 314 -8.72 -15.15 4.63
C ILE A 314 -9.97 -14.36 5.03
N ILE A 315 -11.12 -15.02 5.18
CA ILE A 315 -12.38 -14.36 5.57
C ILE A 315 -12.23 -13.70 6.95
N LEU A 316 -11.71 -14.43 7.94
CA LEU A 316 -11.50 -13.91 9.29
C LEU A 316 -10.54 -12.72 9.30
N PHE A 317 -9.43 -12.82 8.56
CA PHE A 317 -8.44 -11.74 8.47
C PHE A 317 -9.03 -10.47 7.86
N LEU A 318 -9.83 -10.61 6.79
CA LEU A 318 -10.52 -9.48 6.18
C LEU A 318 -11.51 -8.85 7.16
N VAL A 319 -12.34 -9.64 7.85
CA VAL A 319 -13.31 -9.11 8.83
C VAL A 319 -12.61 -8.31 9.92
N VAL A 320 -11.49 -8.81 10.46
CA VAL A 320 -10.69 -8.10 11.46
C VAL A 320 -10.12 -6.79 10.89
N GLY A 321 -9.62 -6.80 9.65
CA GLY A 321 -9.15 -5.58 8.98
C GLY A 321 -10.25 -4.51 8.83
N TRP A 322 -11.48 -4.94 8.53
CA TRP A 322 -12.64 -4.04 8.41
C TRP A 322 -13.17 -3.53 9.77
N LEU A 323 -12.91 -4.25 10.85
CA LEU A 323 -13.31 -3.84 12.21
C LEU A 323 -12.48 -2.66 12.74
N VAL A 324 -11.30 -2.38 12.17
CA VAL A 324 -10.45 -1.27 12.60
C VAL A 324 -10.99 0.06 12.05
N PRO A 325 -11.45 1.00 12.89
CA PRO A 325 -12.00 2.26 12.42
C PRO A 325 -10.92 3.21 11.88
N ASP A 326 -11.19 3.85 10.73
CA ASP A 326 -10.30 4.80 10.03
C ASP A 326 -9.75 5.96 10.91
N MET A 327 -10.45 6.33 11.98
CA MET A 327 -10.01 7.34 12.94
C MET A 327 -10.36 6.94 14.36
N SER A 328 -9.47 7.28 15.30
CA SER A 328 -9.79 7.13 16.71
C SER A 328 -11.04 7.94 17.07
N MET A 329 -11.94 7.31 17.81
CA MET A 329 -13.24 7.89 18.18
C MET A 329 -13.08 9.23 18.91
N THR A 330 -12.01 9.39 19.67
CA THR A 330 -11.66 10.62 20.38
C THR A 330 -11.33 11.77 19.43
N LYS A 331 -10.56 11.53 18.36
CA LYS A 331 -10.26 12.56 17.34
C LYS A 331 -11.53 12.92 16.56
N LYS A 332 -12.33 11.91 16.18
CA LYS A 332 -13.61 12.12 15.49
C LYS A 332 -14.55 12.99 16.31
N ARG A 333 -14.67 12.72 17.62
CA ARG A 333 -15.47 13.52 18.55
C ARG A 333 -14.94 14.96 18.68
N LYS A 334 -13.64 15.15 18.88
CA LYS A 334 -13.03 16.49 18.94
C LYS A 334 -13.25 17.31 17.66
N VAL A 335 -13.17 16.68 16.48
CA VAL A 335 -13.44 17.33 15.19
C VAL A 335 -14.91 17.68 15.07
N LEU A 336 -15.81 16.76 15.43
CA LEU A 336 -17.25 16.99 15.42
C LEU A 336 -17.63 18.13 16.37
N ASP A 337 -17.06 18.16 17.57
CA ASP A 337 -17.28 19.22 18.56
C ASP A 337 -16.78 20.57 18.07
N LYS A 338 -15.60 20.61 17.43
CA LYS A 338 -15.08 21.85 16.81
C LYS A 338 -16.00 22.33 15.69
N LYS A 339 -16.54 21.41 14.88
CA LYS A 339 -17.47 21.73 13.79
C LYS A 339 -18.80 22.24 14.36
N HIS A 340 -19.36 21.55 15.35
CA HIS A 340 -20.58 21.95 16.05
C HIS A 340 -20.45 23.33 16.70
N ARG A 341 -19.35 23.61 17.41
CA ARG A 341 -19.07 24.94 17.97
C ARG A 341 -19.00 26.03 16.89
N ARG A 342 -18.46 25.72 15.71
CA ARG A 342 -18.40 26.67 14.58
C ARG A 342 -19.80 26.98 14.05
N TYR A 343 -20.62 25.97 13.79
CA TYR A 343 -22.02 26.18 13.36
C TYR A 343 -22.85 26.92 14.39
N LYS A 344 -22.70 26.60 15.68
CA LYS A 344 -23.40 27.31 16.75
C LYS A 344 -23.07 28.81 16.76
N LYS A 345 -21.79 29.18 16.65
CA LYS A 345 -21.38 30.59 16.53
C LYS A 345 -22.01 31.30 15.33
N HIS A 346 -22.07 30.66 14.17
CA HIS A 346 -22.72 31.24 12.99
C HIS A 346 -24.22 31.41 13.19
N LEU A 347 -24.89 30.44 13.80
CA LEU A 347 -26.32 30.50 14.08
C LEU A 347 -26.64 31.60 15.10
N ASP A 348 -25.86 31.70 16.18
CA ASP A 348 -26.01 32.73 17.20
C ASP A 348 -25.83 34.15 16.60
N ALA A 349 -24.89 34.31 15.67
CA ALA A 349 -24.70 35.57 14.94
C ALA A 349 -25.91 35.95 14.07
N ILE A 350 -26.49 34.99 13.34
CA ILE A 350 -27.69 35.21 12.52
C ILE A 350 -28.89 35.55 13.40
N LEU A 351 -29.06 34.87 14.54
CA LEU A 351 -30.13 35.16 15.49
C LEU A 351 -29.99 36.56 16.10
N ASP A 352 -28.77 37.01 16.39
CA ASP A 352 -28.51 38.37 16.88
C ASP A 352 -28.84 39.43 15.81
N GLU A 353 -28.52 39.19 14.53
CA GLU A 353 -28.93 40.07 13.43
C GLU A 353 -30.46 40.13 13.27
N MET A 354 -31.14 38.99 13.31
CA MET A 354 -32.61 38.92 13.25
C MET A 354 -33.26 39.65 14.44
N SER A 355 -32.70 39.52 15.64
CA SER A 355 -33.15 40.23 16.84
C SER A 355 -32.96 41.74 16.72
N LYS A 356 -31.80 42.19 16.23
CA LYS A 356 -31.54 43.61 15.92
C LYS A 356 -32.48 44.13 14.85
N GLY A 357 -32.76 43.35 13.81
CA GLY A 357 -33.75 43.66 12.77
C GLY A 357 -35.15 43.84 13.35
N LYS A 358 -35.61 42.91 14.20
CA LYS A 358 -36.92 42.99 14.89
C LYS A 358 -37.02 44.20 15.82
N LYS A 359 -35.94 44.54 16.54
CA LYS A 359 -35.88 45.77 17.37
C LYS A 359 -35.93 47.03 16.52
N ARG A 360 -35.31 47.02 15.33
CA ARG A 360 -35.35 48.15 14.37
C ARG A 360 -36.76 48.31 13.78
N PHE A 361 -37.41 47.21 13.41
CA PHE A 361 -38.80 47.21 12.93
C PHE A 361 -39.79 47.70 13.99
N ARG A 362 -39.68 47.24 15.25
CA ARG A 362 -40.51 47.76 16.36
C ARG A 362 -40.30 49.25 16.59
N ARG A 363 -39.06 49.73 16.50
CA ARG A 363 -38.76 51.17 16.60
C ARG A 363 -39.44 51.98 15.50
N ASN A 364 -39.48 51.46 14.28
CA ASN A 364 -40.13 52.14 13.17
C ASN A 364 -41.67 52.09 13.25
N LEU A 365 -42.27 51.03 13.80
CA LEU A 365 -43.72 51.01 14.08
C LEU A 365 -44.12 51.98 15.20
N GLY A 366 -43.28 52.15 16.23
CA GLY A 366 -43.54 53.09 17.32
C GLY A 366 -43.53 54.58 16.92
N CYS A 367 -43.17 54.89 15.67
CA CYS A 367 -43.25 56.26 15.13
C CYS A 367 -44.60 56.61 14.48
N TYR A 368 -45.54 55.66 14.34
CA TYR A 368 -46.87 55.92 13.77
C TYR A 368 -47.96 56.18 14.83
N ASP A 369 -47.71 55.92 16.11
CA ASP A 369 -48.66 56.16 17.20
C ASP A 369 -48.35 57.46 17.98
N LYS A 370 -48.54 58.61 17.35
CA LYS A 370 -48.76 59.85 18.09
C LYS A 370 -50.02 60.54 17.57
N PRO A 371 -51.11 60.63 18.36
CA PRO A 371 -52.25 61.46 18.01
C PRO A 371 -51.84 62.93 18.10
N THR A 372 -51.94 63.65 16.99
CA THR A 372 -51.75 65.10 16.92
C THR A 372 -52.87 65.78 17.72
N LEU A 373 -52.57 66.19 18.95
CA LEU A 373 -53.43 67.09 19.71
C LEU A 373 -53.31 68.49 19.12
N ILE A 374 -54.38 68.91 18.43
CA ILE A 374 -54.60 70.27 17.92
C ILE A 374 -54.73 71.22 19.13
N PRO A 375 -53.93 72.30 19.27
CA PRO A 375 -54.12 73.25 20.35
C PRO A 375 -55.30 74.18 20.05
N ARG A 376 -56.27 74.23 20.97
CA ARG A 376 -57.40 75.15 20.95
C ARG A 376 -56.98 76.51 21.52
N ASN A 377 -57.35 77.54 20.77
CA ASN A 377 -57.02 78.96 20.88
C ASN A 377 -57.60 79.61 22.15
N THR A 378 -56.85 80.50 22.81
CA THR A 378 -57.40 81.57 23.68
C THR A 378 -56.59 82.87 23.54
N SER A 379 -57.18 83.79 22.78
CA SER A 379 -57.25 85.26 22.98
C SER A 379 -56.02 86.05 23.41
N GLY A 380 -55.65 87.06 22.60
CA GLY A 380 -55.10 88.30 23.16
C GLY A 380 -54.27 89.20 22.24
N GLY A 381 -54.91 89.91 21.30
CA GLY A 381 -54.60 91.33 21.13
C GLY A 381 -53.83 91.82 19.89
N ARG A 382 -54.58 92.66 19.15
CA ARG A 382 -54.21 93.89 18.44
C ARG A 382 -53.63 93.82 17.02
N PHE A 383 -54.54 94.21 16.11
CA PHE A 383 -54.36 94.70 14.75
C PHE A 383 -53.78 96.14 14.69
N TYR A 384 -53.53 96.57 13.45
CA TYR A 384 -53.09 97.88 12.89
C TYR A 384 -51.58 97.94 12.61
N TYR A 385 -51.08 98.11 11.37
CA TYR A 385 -51.65 98.26 10.02
C TYR A 385 -50.70 97.59 9.01
#